data_AF-A0A6C0LZP1-F1
#
_entry.id   AF-A0A6C0LZP1-F1
#
_cell.length_a   1.000
_cell.length_b   1.000
_cell.length_c   1.000
_cell.angle_alpha   90.00
_cell.angle_beta   90.00
_cell.angle_gamma   90.00
#
_symmetry.space_group_name_H-M   'P 1'
#
loop_
_entity.id
_entity.type
_entity.pdbx_description
1 polymer ?
#
loop_
_entity_poly.entity_id
_entity_poly.type
_entity_poly.pdbx_seq_one_letter_code
_entity_poly.pdbx_strand_id
1 'polypeptide(L)'
;MENINNKIVDIIFDENNMIISYDNDQTETLSISKETYYKMYKEWLVEQPPFISDIYKQNMNSIILSSIHNNQDCVNSLNNFFTENNKTEVIKFINYMRGRDLTQEKLKWNKPLKELYNRGT
;
A
#
# COMPACT_ATOMS: atom_id res chain seq x y z
N MET A 1 -6.48 -8.13 3.12
CA MET A 1 -5.52 -8.73 4.04
C MET A 1 -6.24 -9.08 5.30
N GLU A 2 -5.79 -10.15 5.93
CA GLU A 2 -6.35 -10.61 7.18
C GLU A 2 -5.62 -9.93 8.35
N ASN A 3 -6.18 -10.02 9.56
CA ASN A 3 -5.47 -9.62 10.78
C ASN A 3 -5.00 -8.15 10.86
N ILE A 4 -5.76 -7.21 10.29
CA ILE A 4 -5.44 -5.77 10.21
C ILE A 4 -5.17 -5.10 11.57
N ASN A 5 -5.58 -5.68 12.70
CA ASN A 5 -5.31 -5.15 14.04
C ASN A 5 -4.08 -5.76 14.74
N ASN A 6 -3.45 -6.78 14.18
CA ASN A 6 -2.32 -7.51 14.77
C ASN A 6 -0.98 -7.03 14.21
N LYS A 7 0.07 -7.00 15.03
CA LYS A 7 1.40 -6.56 14.58
C LYS A 7 2.03 -7.62 13.69
N ILE A 8 2.74 -7.17 12.66
CA ILE A 8 3.57 -8.07 11.86
C ILE A 8 4.84 -8.38 12.65
N VAL A 9 5.05 -9.66 12.94
CA VAL A 9 6.26 -10.16 13.60
C VAL A 9 7.32 -10.47 12.56
N ASP A 10 6.95 -11.13 11.47
CA ASP A 10 7.88 -11.47 10.40
C ASP A 10 7.18 -11.61 9.03
N ILE A 11 7.98 -11.58 7.97
CA ILE A 11 7.58 -11.92 6.61
C ILE A 11 8.61 -12.87 6.02
N ILE A 12 8.18 -13.98 5.45
CA ILE A 12 9.05 -14.95 4.76
C ILE A 12 8.61 -15.03 3.30
N PHE A 13 9.59 -15.11 2.40
CA PHE A 13 9.34 -15.35 0.99
C PHE A 13 9.67 -16.80 0.65
N ASP A 14 8.67 -17.53 0.15
CA ASP A 14 8.81 -18.91 -0.29
C ASP A 14 8.26 -19.05 -1.71
N GLU A 15 9.14 -19.38 -2.65
CA GLU A 15 8.87 -19.39 -4.08
C GLU A 15 8.21 -18.08 -4.56
N ASN A 16 6.92 -18.12 -4.88
CA ASN A 16 6.10 -16.99 -5.31
C ASN A 16 5.10 -16.55 -4.25
N ASN A 17 5.35 -16.86 -2.98
CA ASN A 17 4.46 -16.51 -1.88
C ASN A 17 5.18 -15.63 -0.86
N MET A 18 4.42 -14.69 -0.32
CA MET A 18 4.76 -13.88 0.83
C MET A 18 3.93 -14.39 2.01
N ILE A 19 4.60 -14.94 3.02
CA ILE A 19 3.99 -15.48 4.23
C ILE A 19 4.21 -14.47 5.34
N ILE A 20 3.12 -13.90 5.87
CA ILE A 20 3.14 -12.90 6.93
C ILE A 20 2.80 -13.58 8.25
N SER A 21 3.64 -13.43 9.26
CA SER A 21 3.40 -13.90 10.63
C SER A 21 3.00 -12.74 11.54
N TYR A 22 1.97 -12.96 12.34
CA TYR A 22 1.40 -11.97 13.26
C TYR A 22 1.73 -12.30 14.72
N ASP A 23 1.53 -11.33 15.61
CA ASP A 23 1.76 -11.46 17.06
C ASP A 23 0.71 -12.30 17.80
N ASN A 24 -0.36 -12.72 17.11
CA ASN A 24 -1.39 -13.63 17.60
C ASN A 24 -1.18 -15.08 17.12
N ASP A 25 0.04 -15.44 16.73
CA ASP A 25 0.45 -16.75 16.20
C ASP A 25 -0.27 -17.17 14.89
N GLN A 26 -0.97 -16.25 14.23
CA GLN A 26 -1.58 -16.50 12.93
C GLN A 26 -0.63 -16.16 11.78
N THR A 27 -0.87 -16.78 10.63
CA THR A 27 -0.15 -16.53 9.39
C THR A 27 -1.10 -16.30 8.23
N GLU A 28 -0.74 -15.38 7.34
CA GLU A 28 -1.42 -15.15 6.07
C GLU A 28 -0.45 -15.41 4.92
N THR A 29 -0.90 -16.16 3.91
CA THR A 29 -0.10 -16.43 2.71
C THR A 29 -0.69 -15.69 1.53
N LEU A 30 0.11 -14.83 0.91
CA LEU A 30 -0.25 -14.05 -0.26
C LEU A 30 0.64 -14.42 -1.44
N SER A 31 0.03 -14.79 -2.56
CA SER A 31 0.80 -15.03 -3.78
C SER A 31 1.34 -13.70 -4.34
N ILE A 32 2.59 -13.66 -4.77
CA ILE A 32 3.20 -12.53 -5.46
C ILE A 32 2.67 -12.54 -6.89
N SER A 33 1.48 -11.98 -7.05
CA SER A 33 0.71 -12.07 -8.28
C SER A 33 -0.19 -10.86 -8.45
N LYS A 34 -0.67 -10.70 -9.68
CA LYS A 34 -1.65 -9.67 -10.02
C LYS A 34 -2.92 -9.76 -9.16
N GLU A 35 -3.34 -10.95 -8.78
CA GLU A 35 -4.53 -11.12 -7.93
C GLU A 35 -4.34 -10.45 -6.57
N THR A 36 -3.18 -10.66 -5.94
CA THR A 36 -2.82 -10.01 -4.67
C THR A 36 -2.70 -8.51 -4.83
N TYR A 37 -2.09 -8.00 -5.91
CA TYR A 37 -2.02 -6.56 -6.16
C TYR A 37 -3.40 -5.94 -6.33
N TYR A 38 -4.33 -6.64 -7.00
CA TYR A 38 -5.71 -6.21 -7.12
C TYR A 38 -6.43 -6.16 -5.76
N LYS A 39 -6.19 -7.15 -4.88
CA LYS A 39 -6.72 -7.13 -3.49
C LYS A 39 -6.16 -5.92 -2.71
N MET A 40 -4.85 -5.68 -2.77
CA MET A 40 -4.20 -4.51 -2.15
C MET A 40 -4.78 -3.19 -2.68
N TYR A 41 -4.98 -3.08 -3.99
CA TYR A 41 -5.60 -1.92 -4.61
C TYR A 41 -7.02 -1.67 -4.04
N LYS A 42 -7.86 -2.71 -4.04
CA LYS A 42 -9.25 -2.62 -3.58
C LYS A 42 -9.35 -2.23 -2.12
N GLU A 43 -8.46 -2.74 -1.28
CA GLU A 43 -8.52 -2.55 0.16
C GLU A 43 -7.88 -1.24 0.62
N TRP A 44 -6.76 -0.83 0.02
CA TRP A 44 -5.98 0.28 0.54
C TRP A 44 -6.06 1.56 -0.30
N LEU A 45 -6.31 1.45 -1.61
CA LEU A 45 -6.06 2.56 -2.54
C LEU A 45 -7.31 3.11 -3.22
N VAL A 46 -8.44 2.38 -3.20
CA VAL A 46 -9.72 2.89 -3.73
C VAL A 46 -10.20 4.09 -2.91
N GLU A 47 -10.35 3.91 -1.60
CA GLU A 47 -10.82 4.98 -0.71
C GLU A 47 -9.71 5.99 -0.39
N GLN A 48 -8.47 5.53 -0.33
CA GLN A 48 -7.32 6.35 0.04
C GLN A 48 -6.27 6.31 -1.09
N PRO A 49 -6.50 7.00 -2.23
CA PRO A 49 -5.55 6.99 -3.35
C PRO A 49 -4.21 7.65 -2.95
N PRO A 50 -3.11 7.38 -3.67
CA PRO A 50 -1.80 7.94 -3.37
C PRO A 50 -1.80 9.46 -3.40
N PHE A 51 -1.16 10.05 -2.41
CA PHE A 51 -0.94 11.48 -2.29
C PHE A 51 0.51 11.84 -2.61
N ILE A 52 0.77 13.11 -2.91
CA ILE A 52 2.13 13.52 -3.32
C ILE A 52 3.17 13.35 -2.21
N SER A 53 2.74 13.41 -0.95
CA SER A 53 3.60 13.25 0.23
C SER A 53 3.81 11.80 0.65
N ASP A 54 3.17 10.82 0.00
CA ASP A 54 3.33 9.42 0.35
C ASP A 54 4.76 8.93 0.06
N ILE A 55 5.42 8.41 1.10
CA ILE A 55 6.79 7.87 0.97
C ILE A 55 6.86 6.67 0.01
N TYR A 56 5.77 5.88 -0.06
CA TYR A 56 5.65 4.72 -0.95
C TYR A 56 4.77 4.97 -2.18
N LYS A 57 4.62 6.24 -2.59
CA LYS A 57 3.80 6.62 -3.76
C LYS A 57 4.10 5.80 -5.01
N GLN A 58 5.38 5.47 -5.26
CA GLN A 58 5.78 4.68 -6.42
C GLN A 58 5.19 3.26 -6.38
N ASN A 59 5.35 2.55 -5.26
CA ASN A 59 4.78 1.21 -5.06
C ASN A 59 3.26 1.24 -5.20
N MET A 60 2.59 2.23 -4.61
CA MET A 60 1.14 2.36 -4.72
C MET A 60 0.68 2.61 -6.16
N ASN A 61 1.39 3.47 -6.90
CA ASN A 61 1.11 3.71 -8.30
C ASN A 61 1.32 2.43 -9.12
N SER A 62 2.38 1.67 -8.85
CA SER A 62 2.58 0.37 -9.50
C SER A 62 1.45 -0.61 -9.18
N ILE A 63 0.92 -0.62 -7.95
CA ILE A 63 -0.26 -1.43 -7.56
C ILE A 63 -1.49 -1.02 -8.37
N ILE A 64 -1.77 0.27 -8.50
CA ILE A 64 -2.92 0.76 -9.28
C ILE A 64 -2.76 0.39 -10.77
N LEU A 65 -1.60 0.65 -11.35
CA LEU A 65 -1.35 0.44 -12.78
C LEU A 65 -1.29 -1.05 -13.14
N SER A 66 -0.76 -1.91 -12.27
CA SER A 66 -0.80 -3.36 -12.45
C SER A 66 -2.24 -3.90 -12.35
N SER A 67 -3.03 -3.35 -11.43
CA SER A 67 -4.40 -3.79 -11.15
C SER A 67 -5.41 -3.37 -12.23
N ILE A 68 -5.38 -2.11 -12.66
CA ILE A 68 -6.37 -1.54 -13.58
C ILE A 68 -5.94 -1.68 -15.04
N HIS A 69 -4.66 -1.42 -15.33
CA HIS A 69 -4.17 -1.31 -16.71
C HIS A 69 -3.38 -2.53 -17.18
N ASN A 70 -3.22 -3.54 -16.32
CA ASN A 70 -2.39 -4.71 -16.60
C ASN A 70 -0.97 -4.33 -17.07
N ASN A 71 -0.43 -3.24 -16.52
CA ASN A 71 0.88 -2.75 -16.93
C ASN A 71 1.97 -3.72 -16.45
N GLN A 72 2.61 -4.41 -17.39
CA GLN A 72 3.58 -5.47 -17.07
C GLN A 72 4.84 -4.94 -16.40
N ASP A 73 5.30 -3.75 -16.74
CA ASP A 73 6.46 -3.13 -16.08
C ASP A 73 6.16 -2.86 -14.61
N CYS A 74 4.94 -2.44 -14.28
CA CYS A 74 4.48 -2.27 -12.91
C CYS A 74 4.34 -3.60 -12.18
N VAL A 75 3.86 -4.66 -12.84
CA VAL A 75 3.85 -6.01 -12.27
C VAL A 75 5.27 -6.47 -11.95
N ASN A 76 6.20 -6.31 -12.89
CA ASN A 76 7.61 -6.70 -12.70
C ASN A 76 8.26 -5.87 -11.58
N SER A 77 7.98 -4.58 -11.50
CA SER A 77 8.45 -3.70 -10.42
C SER A 77 7.97 -4.19 -9.05
N LEU A 78 6.69 -4.55 -8.93
CA LEU A 78 6.15 -5.08 -7.68
C LEU A 78 6.73 -6.46 -7.35
N ASN A 79 6.87 -7.35 -8.33
CA ASN A 79 7.49 -8.66 -8.12
C ASN A 79 8.93 -8.52 -7.63
N ASN A 80 9.69 -7.54 -8.14
CA ASN A 80 11.05 -7.26 -7.66
C ASN A 80 11.07 -6.64 -6.26
N PHE A 81 10.03 -5.87 -5.91
CA PHE A 81 9.88 -5.28 -4.59
C PHE A 81 9.53 -6.34 -3.53
N PHE A 82 8.59 -7.22 -3.80
CA PHE A 82 8.16 -8.29 -2.90
C PHE A 82 9.10 -9.50 -2.98
N THR A 83 10.33 -9.33 -2.50
CA THR A 83 11.36 -10.38 -2.47
C THR A 83 12.07 -10.43 -1.12
N GLU A 84 12.71 -11.56 -0.81
CA GLU A 84 13.48 -11.75 0.43
C GLU A 84 14.56 -10.67 0.61
N ASN A 85 15.24 -10.30 -0.48
CA ASN A 85 16.28 -9.25 -0.45
C ASN A 85 15.74 -7.88 -0.03
N ASN A 86 14.44 -7.64 -0.20
CA ASN A 86 13.75 -6.39 0.16
C ASN A 86 12.84 -6.54 1.39
N LYS A 87 12.90 -7.67 2.11
CA LYS A 87 12.02 -8.00 3.24
C LYS A 87 11.82 -6.85 4.23
N THR A 88 12.90 -6.24 4.70
CA THR A 88 12.83 -5.10 5.63
C THR A 88 12.00 -3.94 5.10
N GLU A 89 12.13 -3.64 3.80
CA GLU A 89 11.39 -2.55 3.17
C GLU A 89 9.94 -2.94 2.89
N VAL A 90 9.68 -4.20 2.56
CA VAL A 90 8.32 -4.75 2.44
C VAL A 90 7.56 -4.66 3.76
N ILE A 91 8.19 -5.01 4.89
CA ILE A 91 7.58 -4.89 6.22
C ILE A 91 7.21 -3.43 6.52
N LYS A 92 8.11 -2.48 6.23
CA LYS A 92 7.80 -1.05 6.40
C LYS A 92 6.67 -0.59 5.49
N PHE A 93 6.67 -1.02 4.22
CA PHE A 93 5.61 -0.72 3.28
C PHE A 93 4.24 -1.21 3.78
N ILE A 94 4.14 -2.47 4.21
CA ILE A 94 2.87 -3.02 4.68
C ILE A 94 2.41 -2.33 5.95
N ASN A 95 3.30 -2.07 6.91
CA ASN A 95 2.96 -1.31 8.11
C ASN A 95 2.51 0.12 7.78
N TYR A 96 3.18 0.77 6.83
CA TYR A 96 2.77 2.08 6.33
C TYR A 96 1.36 2.02 5.74
N MET A 97 1.09 1.08 4.85
CA MET A 97 -0.22 0.92 4.20
C MET A 97 -1.34 0.68 5.23
N ARG A 98 -1.10 -0.12 6.27
CA ARG A 98 -2.07 -0.43 7.32
C ARG A 98 -2.33 0.75 8.28
N GLY A 99 -1.31 1.57 8.55
CA GLY A 99 -1.43 2.76 9.41
C GLY A 99 -1.83 4.03 8.67
N ARG A 100 -1.97 3.97 7.35
CA ARG A 100 -2.19 5.15 6.51
C ARG A 100 -3.63 5.63 6.58
N ASP A 101 -3.82 6.80 7.19
CA ASP A 101 -5.06 7.57 7.12
C ASP A 101 -4.78 8.98 6.58
N LEU A 102 -5.33 9.27 5.40
CA LEU A 102 -5.20 10.58 4.75
C LEU A 102 -6.43 11.47 4.95
N THR A 103 -7.34 11.14 5.85
CA THR A 103 -8.55 11.95 6.10
C THR A 103 -8.20 13.42 6.39
N GLN A 104 -7.21 13.66 7.26
CA GLN A 104 -6.76 15.03 7.58
C GLN A 104 -6.04 15.71 6.42
N GLU A 105 -5.25 14.97 5.65
CA GLU A 105 -4.57 15.53 4.48
C GLU A 105 -5.59 15.93 3.42
N LYS A 106 -6.59 15.09 3.12
CA LYS A 106 -7.70 15.40 2.21
C LYS A 106 -8.44 16.69 2.60
N LEU A 107 -8.68 16.92 3.89
CA LEU A 107 -9.34 18.13 4.38
C LEU A 107 -8.55 19.41 4.06
N LYS A 108 -7.21 19.36 3.99
CA LYS A 108 -6.39 20.53 3.63
C LYS A 108 -6.62 21.00 2.19
N TRP A 109 -6.99 20.08 1.30
CA TRP A 109 -7.17 20.32 -0.14
C TRP A 109 -8.63 20.53 -0.53
N ASN A 110 -9.57 20.11 0.33
CA ASN A 110 -11.01 20.37 0.18
C ASN A 110 -11.46 21.70 0.81
N LYS A 111 -10.53 22.65 1.04
CA LYS A 111 -10.90 23.97 1.56
C LYS A 111 -11.91 24.64 0.61
N PRO A 112 -13.04 25.16 1.13
CA PRO A 112 -13.99 25.91 0.32
C PRO A 112 -13.27 27.03 -0.42
N LEU A 113 -13.61 27.25 -1.69
CA LEU A 113 -12.96 28.27 -2.53
C LEU A 113 -12.86 29.65 -1.83
N LYS A 114 -13.85 30.00 -0.99
CA LYS A 114 -13.88 31.22 -0.18
C LYS A 114 -12.72 31.37 0.79
N GLU A 115 -12.18 30.29 1.34
CA GLU A 115 -11.05 30.33 2.29
C GLU A 115 -9.69 30.48 1.60
N LEU A 116 -9.60 30.13 0.32
CA LEU A 116 -8.37 30.23 -0.46
C LEU A 116 -8.09 31.67 -0.94
N TYR A 117 -9.13 32.49 -1.07
CA TYR A 117 -9.02 33.88 -1.56
C TYR A 117 -9.18 34.96 -0.49
N ASN A 118 -9.46 34.61 0.78
CA ASN A 118 -9.47 35.57 1.89
C ASN A 118 -8.04 35.88 2.41
N ARG A 119 -7.10 36.13 1.50
CA ARG A 119 -5.82 36.80 1.80
C ARG A 119 -5.81 38.14 1.09
N GLY A 120 -6.37 39.15 1.73
CA GLY A 120 -6.30 40.53 1.27
C GLY A 120 -7.49 41.36 1.70
N THR A 121 -7.47 41.82 2.95
CA THR A 121 -8.01 43.15 3.30
C THR A 121 -7.13 44.22 2.68
#